data_AF-A0A924H7F8-F1
#
_entry.id   AF-A0A924H7F8-F1
#
_cell.length_a   1.000
_cell.length_b   1.000
_cell.length_c   1.000
_cell.angle_alpha   90.00
_cell.angle_beta   90.00
_cell.angle_gamma   90.00
#
_symmetry.space_group_name_H-M   'P 1'
#
loop_
_entity.id
_entity.type
_entity.pdbx_description
1 polymer ?
#
loop_
_entity_poly.entity_id
_entity_poly.type
_entity_poly.pdbx_seq_one_letter_code
_entity_poly.pdbx_strand_id
1 'polypeptide(L)'
;MSQEKEIKKNWIFDFASILAVGGIVLYSLGWTYWSKYYKDLKIDFTFIDLQTDKIIATTWLFVISMLSFFVLAFTHILENKHKSTIDAIGTAFVIASGIIIFLGSSSIINIRWFVGSVIFSFFLLFIIRWFCNKLNLQTEMSLNLFNYILFFVIYFCSIFYFNNLAKKDANTFIKSYKDNIELTLNKDNQIVN
;
A
#
# COMPACT_ATOMS: atom_id res chain seq x y z
N MET A 1 -14.46 18.20 -38.22
CA MET A 1 -13.74 17.02 -37.68
C MET A 1 -14.06 16.99 -36.20
N SER A 2 -14.92 16.05 -35.80
CA SER A 2 -15.89 16.20 -34.70
C SER A 2 -15.26 16.07 -33.31
N GLN A 3 -15.78 16.83 -32.34
CA GLN A 3 -15.45 16.79 -30.90
C GLN A 3 -15.38 15.36 -30.32
N GLU A 4 -16.11 14.42 -30.92
CA GLU A 4 -16.09 12.99 -30.59
C GLU A 4 -14.72 12.32 -30.82
N LYS A 5 -13.97 12.71 -31.86
CA LYS A 5 -12.59 12.24 -32.08
C LYS A 5 -11.62 12.80 -31.04
N GLU A 6 -11.86 14.01 -30.57
CA GLU A 6 -11.02 14.69 -29.58
C GLU A 6 -11.23 14.08 -28.18
N ILE A 7 -12.49 13.80 -27.80
CA ILE A 7 -12.86 13.10 -26.56
C ILE A 7 -12.27 11.68 -26.54
N LYS A 8 -12.41 10.92 -27.65
CA LYS A 8 -11.82 9.57 -27.75
C LYS A 8 -10.29 9.60 -27.68
N LYS A 9 -9.64 10.61 -28.27
CA LYS A 9 -8.18 10.76 -28.23
C LYS A 9 -7.71 11.04 -26.79
N ASN A 10 -8.34 11.98 -26.09
CA ASN A 10 -7.98 12.29 -24.69
C ASN A 10 -8.16 11.07 -23.79
N TRP A 11 -9.25 10.32 -23.94
CA TRP A 11 -9.50 9.13 -23.13
C TRP A 11 -8.45 8.01 -23.32
N ILE A 12 -7.96 7.81 -24.56
CA ILE A 12 -6.89 6.83 -24.84
C ILE A 12 -5.57 7.28 -24.19
N PHE A 13 -5.22 8.57 -24.28
CA PHE A 13 -4.02 9.11 -23.65
C PHE A 13 -4.11 9.05 -22.11
N ASP A 14 -5.28 9.32 -21.54
CA ASP A 14 -5.53 9.22 -20.10
C ASP A 14 -5.41 7.77 -19.62
N PHE A 15 -5.97 6.81 -20.37
CA PHE A 15 -5.90 5.40 -20.06
C PHE A 15 -4.46 4.85 -20.14
N ALA A 16 -3.72 5.21 -21.20
CA ALA A 16 -2.32 4.85 -21.35
C ALA A 16 -1.46 5.43 -20.21
N SER A 17 -1.75 6.67 -19.79
CA SER A 17 -1.06 7.32 -18.68
C SER A 17 -1.33 6.61 -17.34
N ILE A 18 -2.58 6.22 -17.08
CA ILE A 18 -2.94 5.43 -15.88
C ILE A 18 -2.21 4.08 -15.88
N LEU A 19 -2.17 3.38 -17.01
CA LEU A 19 -1.45 2.11 -17.13
C LEU A 19 0.06 2.29 -16.92
N ALA A 20 0.66 3.33 -17.50
CA ALA A 20 2.09 3.61 -17.35
C ALA A 20 2.44 3.93 -15.88
N VAL A 21 1.70 4.83 -15.24
CA VAL A 21 1.90 5.18 -13.82
C VAL A 21 1.67 3.97 -12.91
N GLY A 22 0.60 3.21 -13.16
CA GLY A 22 0.30 1.99 -12.42
C GLY A 22 1.41 0.94 -12.55
N GLY A 23 1.93 0.73 -13.76
CA GLY A 23 3.06 -0.16 -14.03
C GLY A 23 4.34 0.26 -13.31
N ILE A 24 4.69 1.56 -13.33
CA ILE A 24 5.85 2.10 -12.60
C ILE A 24 5.71 1.88 -11.09
N VAL A 25 4.54 2.13 -10.53
CA VAL A 25 4.27 1.93 -9.09
C VAL A 25 4.36 0.45 -8.73
N LEU A 26 3.73 -0.43 -9.50
CA LEU A 26 3.80 -1.88 -9.31
C LEU A 26 5.24 -2.39 -9.36
N TYR A 27 6.01 -1.94 -10.36
CA TYR A 27 7.41 -2.29 -10.47
C TYR A 27 8.22 -1.81 -9.26
N SER A 28 8.05 -0.56 -8.85
CA SER A 28 8.80 0.04 -7.73
C SER A 28 8.53 -0.68 -6.40
N LEU A 29 7.26 -1.03 -6.14
CA LEU A 29 6.86 -1.77 -4.94
C LEU A 29 7.37 -3.20 -4.97
N GLY A 30 7.28 -3.87 -6.12
CA GLY A 30 7.77 -5.23 -6.29
C GLY A 30 9.29 -5.31 -6.16
N TRP A 31 10.00 -4.34 -6.73
CA TRP A 31 11.43 -4.19 -6.55
C TRP A 31 11.81 -4.02 -5.07
N THR A 32 11.06 -3.18 -4.34
CA THR A 32 11.25 -2.98 -2.90
C THR A 32 11.12 -4.29 -2.13
N TYR A 33 10.08 -5.08 -2.44
CA TYR A 33 9.85 -6.40 -1.83
C TYR A 33 11.02 -7.34 -2.10
N TRP A 34 11.34 -7.59 -3.37
CA TRP A 34 12.36 -8.57 -3.74
C TRP A 34 13.76 -8.17 -3.27
N SER A 35 14.10 -6.88 -3.35
CA SER A 35 15.36 -6.34 -2.81
C SER A 35 15.50 -6.62 -1.33
N LYS A 36 14.44 -6.36 -0.55
CA LYS A 36 14.45 -6.64 0.88
C LYS A 36 14.49 -8.14 1.20
N TYR A 37 13.73 -8.94 0.44
CA TYR A 37 13.64 -10.39 0.62
C TYR A 37 15.01 -11.05 0.44
N TYR A 38 15.69 -10.79 -0.68
CA TYR A 38 17.01 -11.36 -0.95
C TYR A 38 18.09 -10.83 -0.03
N LYS A 39 18.03 -9.54 0.32
CA LYS A 39 18.92 -8.96 1.33
C LYS A 39 18.80 -9.67 2.68
N ASP A 40 17.58 -9.99 3.12
CA ASP A 40 17.36 -10.69 4.39
C ASP A 40 17.75 -12.18 4.31
N LEU A 41 17.78 -12.77 3.11
CA LEU A 41 18.40 -14.09 2.84
C LEU A 41 19.93 -14.02 2.70
N LYS A 42 20.55 -12.84 2.80
CA LYS A 42 21.98 -12.60 2.54
C LYS A 42 22.44 -13.00 1.13
N ILE A 43 21.55 -12.96 0.15
CA ILE A 43 21.88 -13.20 -1.25
C ILE A 43 22.20 -11.85 -1.90
N ASP A 44 23.35 -11.76 -2.56
CA ASP A 44 23.70 -10.55 -3.30
C ASP A 44 22.78 -10.41 -4.52
N PHE A 45 22.19 -9.22 -4.63
CA PHE A 45 21.16 -8.90 -5.60
C PHE A 45 21.70 -8.94 -7.03
N THR A 46 23.03 -8.82 -7.23
CA THR A 46 23.68 -8.93 -8.54
C THR A 46 23.57 -10.32 -9.16
N PHE A 47 23.28 -11.36 -8.38
CA PHE A 47 23.13 -12.74 -8.89
C PHE A 47 21.70 -13.06 -9.35
N ILE A 48 20.77 -12.12 -9.22
CA ILE A 48 19.35 -12.38 -9.45
C ILE A 48 18.83 -11.49 -10.58
N ASP A 49 18.54 -12.12 -11.72
CA ASP A 49 17.83 -11.49 -12.82
C ASP A 49 16.31 -11.57 -12.59
N LEU A 50 15.76 -10.49 -12.01
CA LEU A 50 14.31 -10.34 -11.84
C LEU A 50 13.70 -9.69 -13.06
N GLN A 51 13.13 -10.53 -13.93
CA GLN A 51 12.36 -10.06 -15.08
C GLN A 51 11.16 -9.22 -14.64
N THR A 52 10.94 -8.08 -15.30
CA THR A 52 9.92 -7.07 -14.94
C THR A 52 8.51 -7.64 -14.88
N ASP A 53 8.17 -8.55 -15.80
CA ASP A 53 6.89 -9.24 -15.88
C ASP A 53 6.62 -10.08 -14.62
N LYS A 54 7.63 -10.80 -14.11
CA LYS A 54 7.53 -11.59 -12.87
C LYS A 54 7.38 -10.72 -11.64
N ILE A 55 8.07 -9.58 -11.59
CA ILE A 55 7.91 -8.60 -10.50
C ILE A 55 6.45 -8.12 -10.47
N ILE A 56 5.90 -7.69 -11.60
CA ILE A 56 4.53 -7.19 -11.68
C ILE A 56 3.52 -8.30 -11.32
N ALA A 57 3.69 -9.50 -11.90
CA ALA A 57 2.82 -10.65 -11.69
C ALA A 57 2.76 -11.13 -10.23
N THR A 58 3.82 -10.91 -9.45
CA THR A 58 3.86 -11.26 -8.02
C THR A 58 3.40 -10.11 -7.12
N THR A 59 3.42 -8.87 -7.60
CA THR A 59 3.19 -7.67 -6.78
C THR A 59 1.73 -7.18 -6.77
N TRP A 60 0.98 -7.43 -7.85
CA TRP A 60 -0.38 -6.87 -7.99
C TRP A 60 -1.36 -7.34 -6.91
N LEU A 61 -1.27 -8.59 -6.43
CA LEU A 61 -2.11 -9.10 -5.34
C LEU A 61 -1.87 -8.36 -4.02
N PHE A 62 -0.62 -8.00 -3.74
CA PHE A 62 -0.26 -7.22 -2.57
C PHE A 62 -0.78 -5.78 -2.67
N VAL A 63 -0.74 -5.18 -3.86
CA VAL A 63 -1.34 -3.86 -4.10
C VAL A 63 -2.86 -3.89 -3.91
N ILE A 64 -3.56 -4.91 -4.42
CA ILE A 64 -5.01 -5.05 -4.19
C ILE A 64 -5.31 -5.20 -2.70
N SER A 65 -4.52 -6.01 -2.00
CA SER A 65 -4.64 -6.19 -0.54
C SER A 65 -4.38 -4.89 0.21
N MET A 66 -3.42 -4.07 -0.25
CA MET A 66 -3.12 -2.77 0.33
C MET A 66 -4.26 -1.76 0.11
N LEU A 67 -4.84 -1.74 -1.10
CA LEU A 67 -5.98 -0.89 -1.43
C LEU A 67 -7.23 -1.27 -0.64
N SER A 68 -7.43 -2.56 -0.34
CA SER A 68 -8.59 -3.01 0.44
C SER A 68 -8.56 -2.49 1.89
N PHE A 69 -7.39 -2.27 2.48
CA PHE A 69 -7.27 -1.63 3.79
C PHE A 69 -7.78 -0.19 3.80
N PHE A 70 -7.77 0.48 2.64
CA PHE A 70 -8.24 1.86 2.46
C PHE A 70 -9.62 1.92 1.80
N VAL A 71 -10.39 0.83 1.77
CA VAL A 71 -11.71 0.79 1.12
C VAL A 71 -12.65 1.89 1.64
N LEU A 72 -12.64 2.15 2.95
CA LEU A 72 -13.46 3.22 3.56
C LEU A 72 -13.06 4.62 3.06
N ALA A 73 -11.79 4.83 2.72
CA ALA A 73 -11.32 6.09 2.13
C ALA A 73 -11.83 6.25 0.70
N PHE A 74 -11.80 5.18 -0.09
CA PHE A 74 -12.35 5.20 -1.45
C PHE A 74 -13.87 5.38 -1.46
N THR A 75 -14.61 4.72 -0.57
CA THR A 75 -16.07 4.96 -0.45
C THR A 75 -16.35 6.40 -0.05
N HIS A 76 -15.56 6.97 0.88
CA HIS A 76 -15.71 8.36 1.29
C HIS A 76 -15.46 9.36 0.15
N ILE A 77 -14.47 9.09 -0.73
CA ILE A 77 -14.25 9.88 -1.95
C ILE A 77 -15.47 9.79 -2.88
N LEU A 78 -15.96 8.58 -3.13
CA LEU A 78 -17.06 8.35 -4.07
C LEU A 78 -18.36 9.02 -3.61
N GLU A 79 -18.66 8.97 -2.32
CA GLU A 79 -19.82 9.63 -1.72
C GLU A 79 -19.75 11.16 -1.81
N ASN A 80 -18.54 11.73 -1.77
CA ASN A 80 -18.34 13.18 -1.78
C ASN A 80 -17.81 13.72 -3.11
N LYS A 81 -17.80 12.93 -4.19
CA LYS A 81 -17.20 13.30 -5.49
C LYS A 81 -17.78 14.56 -6.13
N HIS A 82 -18.99 14.96 -5.73
CA HIS A 82 -19.68 16.16 -6.24
C HIS A 82 -19.49 17.40 -5.35
N LYS A 83 -18.82 17.26 -4.20
CA LYS A 83 -18.55 18.37 -3.28
C LYS A 83 -17.15 18.92 -3.52
N SER A 84 -17.01 20.24 -3.42
CA SER A 84 -15.70 20.90 -3.45
C SER A 84 -14.91 20.70 -2.14
N THR A 85 -15.64 20.63 -1.02
CA THR A 85 -15.09 20.46 0.32
C THR A 85 -15.65 19.23 1.02
N ILE A 86 -14.83 18.67 1.91
CA ILE A 86 -15.16 17.53 2.77
C ILE A 86 -14.75 17.83 4.21
N ASP A 87 -15.37 17.13 5.14
CA ASP A 87 -15.05 17.27 6.57
C ASP A 87 -13.69 16.62 6.89
N ALA A 88 -12.71 17.45 7.25
CA ALA A 88 -11.35 17.07 7.57
C ALA A 88 -11.27 16.10 8.76
N ILE A 89 -12.17 16.21 9.74
CA ILE A 89 -12.17 15.30 10.90
C ILE A 89 -12.60 13.90 10.49
N GLY A 90 -13.72 13.80 9.77
CA GLY A 90 -14.18 12.52 9.19
C GLY A 90 -13.12 11.92 8.27
N THR A 91 -12.48 12.77 7.47
CA THR A 91 -11.38 12.39 6.57
C THR A 91 -10.18 11.80 7.31
N ALA A 92 -9.69 12.50 8.34
CA ALA A 92 -8.56 12.04 9.16
C ALA A 92 -8.87 10.71 9.84
N PHE A 93 -10.10 10.52 10.30
CA PHE A 93 -10.53 9.26 10.90
C PHE A 93 -10.55 8.10 9.90
N VAL A 94 -11.05 8.34 8.69
CA VAL A 94 -11.10 7.31 7.65
C VAL A 94 -9.69 6.86 7.25
N ILE A 95 -8.76 7.81 7.09
CA ILE A 95 -7.33 7.50 6.85
C ILE A 95 -6.74 6.73 8.03
N ALA A 96 -6.94 7.19 9.26
CA ALA A 96 -6.43 6.55 10.47
C ALA A 96 -6.98 5.12 10.63
N SER A 97 -8.25 4.89 10.30
CA SER A 97 -8.87 3.57 10.31
C SER A 97 -8.19 2.63 9.32
N GLY A 98 -7.89 3.10 8.10
CA GLY A 98 -7.13 2.32 7.13
C GLY A 98 -5.73 1.95 7.62
N ILE A 99 -5.03 2.88 8.28
CA ILE A 99 -3.72 2.62 8.91
C ILE A 99 -3.84 1.59 10.04
N ILE A 100 -4.87 1.66 10.88
CA ILE A 100 -5.06 0.70 11.99
C ILE A 100 -5.35 -0.70 11.45
N ILE A 101 -6.23 -0.84 10.45
CA ILE A 101 -6.50 -2.11 9.76
C ILE A 101 -5.21 -2.68 9.16
N PHE A 102 -4.43 -1.83 8.51
CA PHE A 102 -3.13 -2.18 7.97
C PHE A 102 -2.13 -2.69 9.03
N LEU A 103 -2.00 -1.98 10.15
CA LEU A 103 -1.08 -2.38 11.23
C LEU A 103 -1.53 -3.66 11.94
N GLY A 104 -2.85 -3.89 12.04
CA GLY A 104 -3.42 -5.13 12.56
C GLY A 104 -3.17 -6.33 11.64
N SER A 105 -3.41 -6.17 10.33
CA SER A 105 -3.27 -7.26 9.35
C SER A 105 -1.83 -7.69 9.13
N SER A 106 -0.89 -6.74 9.19
CA SER A 106 0.55 -7.01 9.06
C SER A 106 1.17 -7.74 10.26
N SER A 107 0.37 -8.14 11.25
CA SER A 107 0.82 -8.80 12.50
C SER A 107 1.79 -7.95 13.32
N ILE A 108 1.91 -6.65 13.02
CA ILE A 108 2.71 -5.69 13.79
C ILE A 108 2.05 -5.46 15.16
N ILE A 109 0.72 -5.48 15.18
CA ILE A 109 -0.10 -5.26 16.37
C ILE A 109 -0.86 -6.54 16.73
N ASN A 110 -0.80 -6.93 18.00
CA ASN A 110 -1.58 -8.06 18.54
C ASN A 110 -3.09 -7.74 18.49
N ILE A 111 -3.94 -8.75 18.23
CA ILE A 111 -5.40 -8.60 18.09
C ILE A 111 -6.05 -7.79 19.23
N ARG A 112 -5.58 -7.93 20.47
CA ARG A 112 -6.11 -7.15 21.62
C ARG A 112 -5.82 -5.65 21.48
N TRP A 113 -4.61 -5.32 21.04
CA TRP A 113 -4.19 -3.95 20.78
C TRP A 113 -4.92 -3.39 19.56
N PHE A 114 -5.13 -4.20 18.51
CA PHE A 114 -5.91 -3.80 17.34
C PHE A 114 -7.34 -3.39 17.73
N VAL A 115 -8.05 -4.25 18.48
CA VAL A 115 -9.41 -3.94 18.96
C VAL A 115 -9.41 -2.71 19.86
N GLY A 116 -8.44 -2.59 20.76
CA GLY A 116 -8.28 -1.40 21.62
C GLY A 116 -8.06 -0.11 20.83
N SER A 117 -7.20 -0.14 19.80
CA SER A 117 -6.94 1.01 18.92
C SER A 117 -8.17 1.44 18.13
N VAL A 118 -8.97 0.49 17.65
CA VAL A 118 -10.24 0.79 16.96
C VAL A 118 -11.21 1.50 17.90
N ILE A 119 -11.47 0.93 19.08
CA ILE A 119 -12.38 1.52 20.08
C ILE A 119 -11.90 2.92 20.50
N PHE A 120 -10.60 3.06 20.80
CA PHE A 120 -10.01 4.33 21.18
C PHE A 120 -10.16 5.38 20.08
N SER A 121 -9.97 4.99 18.81
CA SER A 121 -10.09 5.91 17.68
C SER A 121 -11.52 6.44 17.52
N PHE A 122 -12.54 5.60 17.67
CA PHE A 122 -13.94 6.04 17.68
C PHE A 122 -14.23 7.00 18.83
N PHE A 123 -13.73 6.71 20.03
CA PHE A 123 -13.92 7.56 21.21
C PHE A 123 -13.22 8.93 21.03
N LEU A 124 -12.00 8.93 20.52
CA LEU A 124 -11.25 10.15 20.21
C LEU A 124 -11.99 11.00 19.16
N LEU A 125 -12.53 10.37 18.13
CA LEU A 125 -13.31 11.03 17.08
C LEU A 125 -14.53 11.75 17.68
N PHE A 126 -15.25 11.06 18.56
CA PHE A 126 -16.41 11.62 19.26
C PHE A 126 -16.03 12.84 20.10
N ILE A 127 -14.94 12.75 20.87
CA ILE A 127 -14.43 13.86 21.69
C ILE A 127 -14.05 15.06 20.81
N ILE A 128 -13.24 14.84 19.77
CA ILE A 128 -12.77 15.90 18.87
C ILE A 128 -13.97 16.60 18.22
N ARG A 129 -14.94 15.82 17.73
CA ARG A 129 -16.14 16.36 17.10
C ARG A 129 -17.00 17.16 18.06
N TRP A 130 -17.15 16.68 19.29
CA TRP A 130 -17.86 17.41 20.35
C TRP A 130 -17.19 18.76 20.66
N PHE A 131 -15.85 18.78 20.75
CA PHE A 131 -15.10 20.02 20.96
C PHE A 131 -15.20 20.99 19.77
N CYS A 132 -15.03 20.52 18.54
CA CYS A 132 -15.13 21.37 17.35
C CYS A 132 -16.52 22.01 17.21
N ASN A 133 -17.58 21.23 17.50
CA ASN A 133 -18.95 21.76 17.53
C ASN A 133 -19.13 22.81 18.64
N LYS A 134 -18.56 22.60 19.82
CA LYS A 134 -18.65 23.56 20.93
C LYS A 134 -17.92 24.88 20.63
N LEU A 135 -16.86 24.83 19.82
CA LEU A 135 -16.02 25.97 19.49
C LEU A 135 -16.35 26.61 18.13
N ASN A 136 -17.36 26.12 17.39
CA ASN A 136 -17.70 26.57 16.03
C ASN A 136 -16.50 26.62 15.07
N LEU A 137 -15.59 25.66 15.19
CA LEU A 137 -14.43 25.56 14.32
C LEU A 137 -14.84 25.01 12.96
N GLN A 138 -14.46 25.69 11.87
CA GLN A 138 -14.58 25.14 10.52
C GLN A 138 -13.58 24.00 10.34
N THR A 139 -14.08 22.85 9.89
CA THR A 139 -13.30 21.62 9.71
C THR A 139 -13.24 21.19 8.26
N GLU A 140 -13.48 22.10 7.31
CA GLU A 140 -13.56 21.75 5.89
C GLU A 140 -12.18 21.71 5.21
N MET A 141 -12.00 20.73 4.33
CA MET A 141 -10.80 20.53 3.50
C MET A 141 -11.22 20.37 2.04
N SER A 142 -10.42 20.84 1.09
CA SER A 142 -10.67 20.58 -0.33
C SER A 142 -10.53 19.09 -0.67
N LEU A 143 -11.39 18.58 -1.56
CA LEU A 143 -11.35 17.17 -2.00
C LEU A 143 -10.00 16.81 -2.66
N ASN A 144 -9.40 17.74 -3.41
CA ASN A 144 -8.10 17.54 -4.06
C ASN A 144 -6.98 17.32 -3.05
N LEU A 145 -6.93 18.14 -1.99
CA LEU A 145 -5.94 17.99 -0.93
C LEU A 145 -6.08 16.63 -0.24
N PHE A 146 -7.31 16.19 0.00
CA PHE A 146 -7.56 14.85 0.55
C PHE A 146 -7.05 13.73 -0.35
N ASN A 147 -7.33 13.78 -1.65
CA ASN A 147 -6.84 12.78 -2.59
C ASN A 147 -5.30 12.68 -2.54
N TYR A 148 -4.60 13.83 -2.54
CA TYR A 148 -3.14 13.84 -2.42
C TYR A 148 -2.64 13.22 -1.11
N ILE A 149 -3.25 13.57 0.02
CA ILE A 149 -2.90 12.99 1.33
C ILE A 149 -3.13 11.48 1.32
N LEU A 150 -4.28 11.01 0.80
CA LEU A 150 -4.61 9.60 0.75
C LEU A 150 -3.59 8.82 -0.10
N PHE A 151 -3.27 9.29 -1.31
CA PHE A 151 -2.28 8.64 -2.16
C PHE A 151 -0.89 8.62 -1.50
N PHE A 152 -0.49 9.70 -0.84
CA PHE A 152 0.76 9.75 -0.10
C PHE A 152 0.80 8.72 1.04
N VAL A 153 -0.26 8.62 1.84
CA VAL A 153 -0.37 7.65 2.94
C VAL A 153 -0.37 6.23 2.40
N ILE A 154 -1.16 5.92 1.37
CA ILE A 154 -1.18 4.58 0.75
C ILE A 154 0.21 4.20 0.25
N TYR A 155 0.91 5.11 -0.43
CA TYR A 155 2.25 4.87 -0.95
C TYR A 155 3.26 4.56 0.18
N PHE A 156 3.25 5.38 1.23
CA PHE A 156 4.12 5.17 2.39
C PHE A 156 3.81 3.85 3.11
N CYS A 157 2.53 3.59 3.43
CA CYS A 157 2.10 2.32 4.02
C CYS A 157 2.49 1.12 3.16
N SER A 158 2.40 1.24 1.83
CA SER A 158 2.84 0.19 0.90
C SER A 158 4.32 -0.12 1.11
N ILE A 159 5.22 0.88 1.09
CA ILE A 159 6.65 0.66 1.27
C ILE A 159 6.93 -0.09 2.59
N PHE A 160 6.28 0.30 3.69
CA PHE A 160 6.42 -0.40 4.97
C PHE A 160 5.87 -1.82 4.93
N TYR A 161 4.71 -2.03 4.29
CA TYR A 161 4.10 -3.34 4.12
C TYR A 161 5.03 -4.30 3.40
N PHE A 162 5.49 -3.90 2.22
CA PHE A 162 6.31 -4.76 1.36
C PHE A 162 7.64 -5.11 2.03
N ASN A 163 8.26 -4.17 2.73
CA ASN A 163 9.48 -4.45 3.49
C ASN A 163 9.25 -5.45 4.64
N ASN A 164 8.17 -5.28 5.42
CA ASN A 164 7.85 -6.17 6.53
C ASN A 164 7.44 -7.56 6.04
N LEU A 165 6.68 -7.62 4.95
CA LEU A 165 6.28 -8.86 4.32
C LEU A 165 7.49 -9.62 3.78
N ALA A 166 8.36 -8.95 3.02
CA ALA A 166 9.60 -9.53 2.51
C ALA A 166 10.47 -10.13 3.64
N LYS A 167 10.62 -9.38 4.73
CA LYS A 167 11.35 -9.84 5.92
C LYS A 167 10.67 -11.07 6.56
N LYS A 168 9.35 -11.05 6.70
CA LYS A 168 8.59 -12.17 7.28
C LYS A 168 8.73 -13.42 6.42
N ASP A 169 8.61 -13.28 5.12
CA ASP A 169 8.68 -14.39 4.17
C ASP A 169 10.09 -14.98 4.12
N ALA A 170 11.14 -14.14 4.09
CA ALA A 170 12.53 -14.59 4.14
C ALA A 170 12.84 -15.36 5.43
N ASN A 171 12.40 -14.83 6.59
CA ASN A 171 12.58 -15.52 7.87
C ASN A 171 11.78 -16.83 7.96
N THR A 172 10.59 -16.87 7.34
CA THR A 172 9.77 -18.09 7.31
C THR A 172 10.47 -19.13 6.45
N PHE A 173 10.98 -18.75 5.28
CA PHE A 173 11.79 -19.60 4.42
C PHE A 173 12.97 -20.18 5.19
N ILE A 174 13.83 -19.34 5.80
CA ILE A 174 15.00 -19.77 6.59
C ILE A 174 14.61 -20.77 7.69
N LYS A 175 13.51 -20.53 8.41
CA LYS A 175 13.06 -21.42 9.49
C LYS A 175 12.46 -22.74 9.00
N SER A 176 11.84 -22.71 7.82
CA SER A 176 11.19 -23.88 7.22
C SER A 176 12.16 -24.77 6.43
N TYR A 177 13.27 -24.19 5.99
CA TYR A 177 14.28 -24.88 5.21
C TYR A 177 15.11 -25.79 6.13
N LYS A 178 15.01 -27.10 5.92
CA LYS A 178 15.66 -28.13 6.75
C LYS A 178 16.93 -28.73 6.12
N ASP A 179 17.17 -28.47 4.83
CA ASP A 179 18.26 -29.08 4.07
C ASP A 179 19.40 -28.07 3.83
N ASN A 180 20.61 -28.57 3.55
CA ASN A 180 21.72 -27.73 3.09
C ASN A 180 21.45 -27.30 1.64
N ILE A 181 21.61 -26.02 1.32
CA ILE A 181 21.43 -25.51 -0.05
C ILE A 181 22.63 -25.96 -0.89
N GLU A 182 22.42 -26.91 -1.80
CA GLU A 182 23.43 -27.28 -2.81
C GLU A 182 23.33 -26.32 -4.00
N LEU A 183 24.34 -25.46 -4.18
CA LEU A 183 24.43 -24.57 -5.33
C LEU A 183 24.94 -25.35 -6.54
N THR A 184 24.01 -25.86 -7.35
CA THR A 184 24.32 -26.48 -8.65
C THR A 184 24.60 -25.39 -9.68
N LEU A 185 25.84 -24.92 -9.76
CA LEU A 185 26.27 -24.06 -10.85
C LEU A 185 26.29 -24.88 -12.14
N ASN A 186 25.81 -24.29 -13.24
CA ASN A 186 25.56 -24.94 -14.54
C ASN A 186 26.80 -25.59 -15.19
N LYS A 187 27.96 -25.63 -14.52
CA LYS A 187 29.18 -26.33 -14.96
C LYS A 187 30.03 -27.01 -13.89
N ASP A 188 29.83 -26.82 -12.58
CA ASP A 188 30.57 -27.54 -11.54
C ASP A 188 29.83 -27.42 -10.21
N ASN A 189 29.42 -28.54 -9.64
CA ASN A 189 28.78 -28.57 -8.32
C ASN A 189 29.84 -28.26 -7.26
N GLN A 190 29.70 -27.14 -6.55
CA GLN A 190 30.47 -26.88 -5.33
C GLN A 190 29.50 -26.81 -4.14
N ILE A 191 29.71 -27.73 -3.20
CA ILE A 191 29.04 -27.74 -1.90
C ILE A 191 29.76 -26.73 -1.00
N VAL A 192 29.06 -25.72 -0.52
CA VAL A 192 29.54 -24.83 0.54
C VAL A 192 28.88 -25.27 1.85
N ASN A 193 29.68 -25.75 2.80
CA ASN A 193 29.24 -26.08 4.16
C ASN A 193 29.02 -24.84 5.02
#